data_AF-S7PVH3-F1
#
_entry.id   AF-S7PVH3-F1
#
_cell.length_a   1.000
_cell.length_b   1.000
_cell.length_c   1.000
_cell.angle_alpha   90.00
_cell.angle_beta   90.00
_cell.angle_gamma   90.00
#
_symmetry.space_group_name_H-M   'P 1'
#
loop_
_entity.id
_entity.type
_entity.pdbx_description
1 polymer ?
#
loop_
_entity_poly.entity_id
_entity_poly.type
_entity_poly.pdbx_seq_one_letter_code
_entity_poly.pdbx_strand_id
1 'polypeptide(L)'
;MRLFRWLLKQPVPKQIERYSRFSPSPLSIKQFLDFGRDNACEKTSYRFLRKELPVRLANSMREVNLLPDNLLTRPSVGLVQSWYMQSFLELLEYENKSPEDPKVLDNFLQVLIQVRNRHNDVVPTMAQGVIEYKEKFGFDPFTSSNIQYFLDRFYTNRISFRMLINQHTLLFGGDTNPAHPKHIGSIDPTCNVADVVKDAYETAKMLCEQYYMVAPELEVEEFNAKAPGKPIQVVYVPSHLFHMLFELFKNSMRATIELYEDRKEAYPAVKTLVTLGKEDLSIKISDLGGGVPLRKIDRLFNYMYSTAPRPSLEPSRAAPLAGFGYGLPISRLYARYFQGDLKLYSMEGIEFINEIRSVGYGVKSEFFYFIFEEMTKTEYGMFMYPEEGSYMWFPISPKFVKKRYFLFGMLCGLSLYHLNVADIPFPLALFKKLLDQKPSLEDLKELSPLLGK
;
A
#
# COMPACT_ATOMS: atom_id res chain seq x y z
N MET A 1 8.04 22.03 32.29
CA MET A 1 7.10 22.52 31.25
C MET A 1 7.30 23.98 30.79
N ARG A 2 7.65 24.96 31.66
CA ARG A 2 7.82 26.37 31.25
C ARG A 2 9.02 26.64 30.32
N LEU A 3 10.16 25.98 30.54
CA LEU A 3 11.34 26.07 29.64
C LEU A 3 11.05 25.50 28.24
N PHE A 4 10.19 24.50 28.17
CA PHE A 4 9.85 23.77 26.94
C PHE A 4 8.90 24.59 26.04
N ARG A 5 7.92 25.28 26.63
CA ARG A 5 7.09 26.26 25.91
C ARG A 5 7.89 27.47 25.42
N TRP A 6 9.02 27.78 26.05
CA TRP A 6 9.91 28.87 25.63
C TRP A 6 10.76 28.47 24.41
N LEU A 7 11.30 27.24 24.36
CA LEU A 7 12.03 26.71 23.19
C LEU A 7 11.16 26.59 21.93
N LEU A 8 9.87 26.26 22.08
CA LEU A 8 8.91 26.21 20.97
C LEU A 8 8.49 27.59 20.45
N LYS A 9 8.74 28.67 21.20
CA LYS A 9 8.45 30.07 20.81
C LYS A 9 9.64 30.80 20.18
N GLN A 10 10.81 30.17 20.13
CA GLN A 10 11.97 30.72 19.44
C GLN A 10 11.80 30.55 17.92
N PRO A 11 12.31 31.47 17.08
CA PRO A 11 12.41 31.23 15.64
C PRO A 11 13.11 29.90 15.42
N VAL A 12 12.65 29.12 14.43
CA VAL A 12 13.16 27.77 14.09
C VAL A 12 14.65 27.71 14.44
N PRO A 13 15.07 26.91 15.44
CA PRO A 13 16.45 26.91 15.90
C PRO A 13 17.37 26.86 14.69
N LYS A 14 18.33 27.79 14.58
CA LYS A 14 19.24 27.91 13.40
C LYS A 14 19.81 26.57 12.92
N GLN A 15 19.94 25.61 13.84
CA GLN A 15 20.31 24.23 13.56
C GLN A 15 19.30 23.49 12.68
N ILE A 16 17.99 23.55 12.95
CA ILE A 16 16.99 22.91 12.08
C ILE A 16 17.01 23.52 10.68
N GLU A 17 17.17 24.84 10.57
CA GLU A 17 17.32 25.48 9.27
C GLU A 17 18.56 24.97 8.53
N ARG A 18 19.70 24.83 9.22
CA ARG A 18 20.92 24.24 8.66
C ARG A 18 20.70 22.79 8.21
N TYR A 19 20.16 21.94 9.08
CA TYR A 19 20.04 20.50 8.82
C TYR A 19 18.96 20.17 7.78
N SER A 20 17.89 20.96 7.71
CA SER A 20 16.83 20.81 6.70
C SER A 20 17.23 21.25 5.30
N ARG A 21 18.42 21.84 5.12
CA ARG A 21 19.00 22.11 3.80
C ARG A 21 19.80 20.93 3.25
N PHE A 22 20.17 19.97 4.11
CA PHE A 22 20.81 18.74 3.65
C PHE A 22 19.76 17.77 3.11
N SER A 23 20.13 17.08 2.03
CA SER A 23 19.31 16.01 1.45
C SER A 23 19.57 14.71 2.22
N PRO A 24 18.52 13.96 2.61
CA PRO A 24 18.67 12.63 3.18
C PRO A 24 19.42 11.69 2.22
N SER A 25 20.26 10.82 2.78
CA SER A 25 21.03 9.83 2.02
C SER A 25 20.22 8.54 1.88
N PRO A 26 19.74 8.17 0.68
CA PRO A 26 19.03 6.91 0.48
C PRO A 26 20.01 5.73 0.56
N LEU A 27 19.56 4.62 1.16
CA LEU A 27 20.32 3.37 1.25
C LEU A 27 19.50 2.22 0.67
N SER A 28 20.13 1.41 -0.18
CA SER A 28 19.55 0.17 -0.70
C SER A 28 19.63 -0.96 0.31
N ILE A 29 18.75 -1.97 0.17
CA ILE A 29 18.82 -3.22 0.95
C ILE A 29 20.21 -3.86 0.81
N LYS A 30 20.79 -3.85 -0.40
CA LYS A 30 22.14 -4.34 -0.66
C LYS A 30 23.19 -3.64 0.20
N GLN A 31 23.16 -2.30 0.28
CA GLN A 31 24.11 -1.56 1.12
C GLN A 31 23.97 -1.89 2.61
N PHE A 32 22.73 -2.07 3.11
CA PHE A 32 22.53 -2.52 4.49
C PHE A 32 23.08 -3.92 4.74
N LEU A 33 22.86 -4.84 3.80
CA LEU A 33 23.32 -6.22 3.90
C LEU A 33 24.84 -6.31 3.83
N ASP A 34 25.45 -5.68 2.82
CA ASP A 34 26.91 -5.65 2.62
C ASP A 34 27.58 -5.01 3.85
N PHE A 35 27.02 -3.92 4.41
CA PHE A 35 27.53 -3.31 5.64
C PHE A 35 27.47 -4.26 6.84
N GLY A 36 26.30 -4.85 7.10
CA GLY A 36 26.10 -5.68 8.29
C GLY A 36 26.76 -7.06 8.22
N ARG A 37 27.05 -7.57 7.01
CA ARG A 37 27.72 -8.87 6.82
C ARG A 37 29.24 -8.75 6.78
N ASP A 38 29.76 -7.79 6.02
CA ASP A 38 31.20 -7.77 5.68
C ASP A 38 31.98 -6.70 6.47
N ASN A 39 31.31 -5.63 6.91
CA ASN A 39 31.96 -4.44 7.46
C ASN A 39 31.25 -3.90 8.71
N ALA A 40 30.70 -4.79 9.55
CA ALA A 40 29.88 -4.46 10.74
C ALA A 40 30.67 -3.64 11.80
N CYS A 41 31.01 -2.41 11.45
CA CYS A 41 31.87 -1.51 12.20
C CYS A 41 30.99 -0.43 12.84
N GLU A 42 30.84 -0.53 14.16
CA GLU A 42 30.00 0.38 14.94
C GLU A 42 30.41 1.84 14.75
N LYS A 43 31.73 2.14 14.74
CA LYS A 43 32.25 3.50 14.52
C LYS A 43 31.81 4.10 13.19
N THR A 44 31.75 3.29 12.13
CA THR A 44 31.27 3.71 10.82
C THR A 44 29.77 3.98 10.85
N SER A 45 28.99 3.09 11.47
CA SER A 45 27.55 3.28 11.66
C SER A 45 27.24 4.55 12.46
N TYR A 46 27.92 4.76 13.59
CA TYR A 46 27.81 5.95 14.43
C TYR A 46 28.11 7.24 13.64
N ARG A 47 29.23 7.28 12.90
CA ARG A 47 29.63 8.46 12.10
C ARG A 47 28.56 8.84 11.07
N PHE A 48 27.91 7.84 10.47
CA PHE A 48 26.80 8.03 9.54
C PHE A 48 25.54 8.51 10.26
N LEU A 49 25.07 7.76 11.27
CA LEU A 49 23.77 7.99 11.92
C LEU A 49 23.71 9.29 12.72
N ARG A 50 24.80 9.70 13.38
CA ARG A 50 24.82 10.96 14.14
C ARG A 50 24.58 12.19 13.26
N LYS A 51 24.81 12.09 11.95
CA LYS A 51 24.52 13.14 10.96
C LYS A 51 23.21 12.89 10.24
N GLU A 52 23.00 11.68 9.76
CA GLU A 52 21.84 11.32 8.92
C GLU A 52 20.51 11.43 9.70
N LEU A 53 20.47 11.02 10.98
CA LEU A 53 19.25 11.08 11.78
C LEU A 53 18.80 12.53 12.06
N PRO A 54 19.67 13.47 12.49
CA PRO A 54 19.30 14.89 12.56
C PRO A 54 18.86 15.50 11.22
N VAL A 55 19.48 15.13 10.09
CA VAL A 55 19.05 15.59 8.75
C VAL A 55 17.60 15.19 8.49
N ARG A 56 17.26 13.92 8.71
CA ARG A 56 15.91 13.41 8.50
C ARG A 56 14.88 14.04 9.44
N LEU A 57 15.22 14.21 10.72
CA LEU A 57 14.33 14.87 11.69
C LEU A 57 14.08 16.33 11.31
N ALA A 58 15.12 17.07 10.93
CA ALA A 58 15.00 18.48 10.54
C ALA A 58 14.15 18.66 9.27
N ASN A 59 14.32 17.78 8.27
CA ASN A 59 13.48 17.78 7.07
C ASN A 59 12.00 17.54 7.43
N SER A 60 11.68 16.52 8.23
CA SER A 60 10.31 16.27 8.69
C SER A 60 9.73 17.44 9.49
N MET A 61 10.50 18.01 10.42
CA MET A 61 10.03 19.14 11.22
C MET A 61 9.74 20.38 10.37
N ARG A 62 10.54 20.62 9.32
CA ARG A 62 10.29 21.71 8.37
C ARG A 62 9.00 21.49 7.59
N GLU A 63 8.74 20.26 7.14
CA GLU A 63 7.49 19.92 6.47
C GLU A 63 6.27 20.02 7.38
N VAL A 64 6.39 19.61 8.66
CA VAL A 64 5.31 19.78 9.65
C VAL A 64 4.94 21.25 9.77
N ASN A 65 5.93 22.16 9.82
CA ASN A 65 5.70 23.59 9.94
C ASN A 65 5.06 24.23 8.69
N LEU A 66 4.91 23.50 7.58
CA LEU A 66 4.18 23.93 6.38
C LEU A 66 2.71 23.49 6.39
N LEU A 67 2.29 22.73 7.40
CA LEU A 67 0.88 22.37 7.57
C LEU A 67 0.02 23.61 7.86
N PRO A 68 -1.29 23.56 7.55
CA PRO A 68 -2.20 24.64 7.90
C PRO A 68 -2.16 24.96 9.40
N ASP A 69 -2.19 26.25 9.76
CA ASP A 69 -2.16 26.70 11.18
C ASP A 69 -3.25 26.04 12.03
N ASN A 70 -4.42 25.84 11.44
CA ASN A 70 -5.53 25.15 12.07
C ASN A 70 -5.20 23.69 12.41
N LEU A 71 -4.32 23.00 11.68
CA LEU A 71 -3.85 21.66 12.02
C LEU A 71 -2.65 21.73 12.98
N LEU A 72 -1.70 22.65 12.77
CA LEU A 72 -0.54 22.85 13.63
C LEU A 72 -0.90 23.14 15.09
N THR A 73 -2.00 23.87 15.31
CA THR A 73 -2.48 24.22 16.66
C THR A 73 -3.17 23.05 17.39
N ARG A 74 -3.23 21.85 16.80
CA ARG A 74 -3.77 20.67 17.47
C ARG A 74 -2.83 20.14 18.55
N PRO A 75 -3.34 19.83 19.76
CA PRO A 75 -2.52 19.27 20.85
C PRO A 75 -1.69 18.06 20.41
N SER A 76 -2.31 17.15 19.64
CA SER A 76 -1.65 15.95 19.14
C SER A 76 -0.49 16.26 18.18
N VAL A 77 -0.65 17.25 17.29
CA VAL A 77 0.43 17.69 16.37
C VAL A 77 1.56 18.37 17.15
N GLY A 78 1.22 19.22 18.13
CA GLY A 78 2.21 19.85 19.02
C GLY A 78 3.01 18.84 19.84
N LEU A 79 2.38 17.73 20.26
CA LEU A 79 3.05 16.64 20.96
C LEU A 79 4.07 15.93 20.05
N VAL A 80 3.69 15.62 18.80
CA VAL A 80 4.61 15.05 17.80
C VAL A 80 5.79 15.99 17.53
N GLN A 81 5.55 17.29 17.34
CA GLN A 81 6.62 18.28 17.18
C GLN A 81 7.58 18.29 18.37
N SER A 82 7.05 18.15 19.60
CA SER A 82 7.86 18.12 20.81
C SER A 82 8.78 16.90 20.87
N TRP A 83 8.30 15.72 20.46
CA TRP A 83 9.10 14.49 20.41
C TRP A 83 10.21 14.55 19.36
N TYR A 84 9.90 15.11 18.18
CA TYR A 84 10.89 15.31 17.12
C TYR A 84 11.97 16.29 17.54
N MET A 85 11.59 17.43 18.15
CA MET A 85 12.53 18.41 18.68
C MET A 85 13.45 17.80 19.75
N GLN A 86 12.87 17.09 20.72
CA GLN A 86 13.67 16.45 21.77
C GLN A 86 14.69 15.47 21.19
N SER A 87 14.25 14.62 20.26
CA SER A 87 15.11 13.63 19.61
C SER A 87 16.22 14.29 18.79
N PHE A 88 15.89 15.40 18.10
CA PHE A 88 16.86 16.17 17.34
C PHE A 88 17.95 16.75 18.25
N LEU A 89 17.58 17.35 19.38
CA LEU A 89 18.54 17.92 20.33
C LEU A 89 19.44 16.87 20.97
N GLU A 90 18.86 15.74 21.42
CA GLU A 90 19.62 14.63 22.02
C GLU A 90 20.65 14.03 21.05
N LEU A 91 20.29 13.88 19.77
CA LEU A 91 21.22 13.40 18.74
C LEU A 91 22.31 14.41 18.41
N LEU A 92 21.99 15.71 18.46
CA LEU A 92 22.93 16.78 18.12
C LEU A 92 24.09 16.88 19.13
N GLU A 93 23.92 16.38 20.35
CA GLU A 93 24.99 16.28 21.35
C GLU A 93 26.18 15.41 20.89
N TYR A 94 25.98 14.54 19.89
CA TYR A 94 26.99 13.62 19.37
C TYR A 94 27.75 14.12 18.13
N GLU A 95 27.37 15.29 17.59
CA GLU A 95 27.99 15.84 16.36
C GLU A 95 29.52 15.94 16.47
N ASN A 96 30.02 16.36 17.64
CA ASN A 96 31.44 16.58 17.91
C ASN A 96 32.08 15.52 18.84
N LYS A 97 31.34 14.49 19.28
CA LYS A 97 31.90 13.45 20.17
C LYS A 97 32.71 12.43 19.37
N SER A 98 33.88 12.04 19.87
CA SER A 98 34.78 11.12 19.19
C SER A 98 34.24 9.68 19.22
N PRO A 99 34.25 8.93 18.09
CA PRO A 99 33.91 7.51 18.07
C PRO A 99 35.00 6.60 18.66
N GLU A 100 36.15 7.17 19.04
CA GLU A 100 37.25 6.41 19.64
C GLU A 100 37.00 6.09 21.13
N ASP A 101 36.09 6.80 21.78
CA ASP A 101 35.66 6.53 23.15
C ASP A 101 34.47 5.53 23.16
N PRO A 102 34.64 4.29 23.67
CA PRO A 102 33.56 3.30 23.73
C PRO A 102 32.33 3.80 24.50
N LYS A 103 32.51 4.64 25.53
CA LYS A 103 31.38 5.20 26.29
C LYS A 103 30.50 6.08 25.42
N VAL A 104 31.06 6.74 24.40
CA VAL A 104 30.28 7.54 23.45
C VAL A 104 29.39 6.64 22.60
N LEU A 105 29.89 5.48 22.17
CA LEU A 105 29.14 4.52 21.37
C LEU A 105 28.00 3.90 22.19
N ASP A 106 28.29 3.42 23.41
CA ASP A 106 27.28 2.86 24.32
C ASP A 106 26.17 3.87 24.63
N ASN A 107 26.54 5.11 24.97
CA ASN A 107 25.56 6.16 25.26
C ASN A 107 24.75 6.53 24.01
N PHE A 108 25.36 6.54 22.83
CA PHE A 108 24.66 6.79 21.58
C PHE A 108 23.63 5.70 21.29
N LEU A 109 23.99 4.43 21.47
CA LEU A 109 23.08 3.30 21.36
C LEU A 109 21.87 3.45 22.31
N GLN A 110 22.09 3.84 23.57
CA GLN A 110 21.00 4.10 24.52
C GLN A 110 20.09 5.25 24.08
N VAL A 111 20.68 6.34 23.55
CA VAL A 111 19.89 7.44 22.97
C VAL A 111 19.05 6.96 21.79
N LEU A 112 19.59 6.12 20.89
CA LEU A 112 18.80 5.56 19.79
C LEU A 112 17.61 4.73 20.27
N ILE A 113 17.79 3.93 21.34
CA ILE A 113 16.71 3.14 21.96
C ILE A 113 15.64 4.07 22.55
N GLN A 114 16.06 5.10 23.29
CA GLN A 114 15.13 6.08 23.87
C GLN A 114 14.34 6.83 22.80
N VAL A 115 15.02 7.28 21.75
CA VAL A 115 14.42 7.97 20.61
C VAL A 115 13.44 7.05 19.88
N ARG A 116 13.80 5.78 19.62
CA ARG A 116 12.90 4.79 19.03
C ARG A 116 11.62 4.62 19.85
N ASN A 117 11.76 4.45 21.17
CA ASN A 117 10.64 4.23 22.08
C ASN A 117 9.73 5.46 22.16
N ARG A 118 10.30 6.67 22.23
CA ARG A 118 9.56 7.94 22.18
C ARG A 118 8.73 8.08 20.90
N HIS A 119 9.22 7.53 19.79
CA HIS A 119 8.56 7.60 18.49
C HIS A 119 7.60 6.45 18.22
N ASN A 120 7.29 5.57 19.19
CA ASN A 120 6.36 4.46 18.99
C ASN A 120 4.95 4.96 18.61
N ASP A 121 4.44 5.97 19.32
CA ASP A 121 3.07 6.47 19.18
C ASP A 121 2.91 7.60 18.16
N VAL A 122 3.96 7.94 17.40
CA VAL A 122 3.90 9.03 16.40
C VAL A 122 2.78 8.83 15.38
N VAL A 123 2.56 7.59 14.91
CA VAL A 123 1.52 7.30 13.92
C VAL A 123 0.12 7.53 14.49
N PRO A 124 -0.30 6.86 15.59
CA PRO A 124 -1.62 7.10 16.18
C PRO A 124 -1.80 8.53 16.68
N THR A 125 -0.79 9.18 17.27
CA THR A 125 -0.88 10.58 17.71
C THR A 125 -1.07 11.54 16.53
N MET A 126 -0.31 11.39 15.45
CA MET A 126 -0.49 12.25 14.28
C MET A 126 -1.86 12.01 13.61
N ALA A 127 -2.32 10.75 13.54
CA ALA A 127 -3.66 10.42 13.07
C ALA A 127 -4.74 11.12 13.91
N GLN A 128 -4.58 11.12 15.24
CA GLN A 128 -5.46 11.82 16.15
C GLN A 128 -5.47 13.34 15.89
N GLY A 129 -4.32 13.95 15.62
CA GLY A 129 -4.25 15.38 15.24
C GLY A 129 -5.04 15.71 13.96
N VAL A 130 -4.99 14.84 12.96
CA VAL A 130 -5.77 15.00 11.72
C VAL A 130 -7.27 14.80 11.98
N ILE A 131 -7.64 13.88 12.86
CA ILE A 131 -9.04 13.66 13.29
C ILE A 131 -9.57 14.90 14.02
N GLU A 132 -8.83 15.42 15.00
CA GLU A 132 -9.17 16.65 15.74
C GLU A 132 -9.37 17.86 14.79
N TYR A 133 -8.54 17.96 13.76
CA TYR A 133 -8.69 18.98 12.72
C TYR A 133 -9.97 18.77 11.91
N LYS A 134 -10.20 17.57 11.38
CA LYS A 134 -11.36 17.25 10.54
C LYS A 134 -12.68 17.47 11.27
N GLU A 135 -12.75 17.13 12.56
CA GLU A 135 -13.97 17.32 13.37
C GLU A 135 -14.30 18.79 13.57
N LYS A 136 -13.28 19.61 13.81
CA LYS A 136 -13.47 21.01 14.15
C LYS A 136 -13.64 21.91 12.93
N PHE A 137 -13.00 21.57 11.81
CA PHE A 137 -12.94 22.43 10.62
C PHE A 137 -13.61 21.80 9.38
N GLY A 138 -14.05 20.54 9.48
CA GLY A 138 -14.67 19.83 8.37
C GLY A 138 -13.65 19.28 7.36
N PHE A 139 -14.14 18.96 6.16
CA PHE A 139 -13.35 18.42 5.06
C PHE A 139 -13.31 19.45 3.92
N ASP A 140 -12.09 19.81 3.52
CA ASP A 140 -11.81 20.62 2.34
C ASP A 140 -10.91 19.83 1.37
N PRO A 141 -11.30 19.65 0.08
CA PRO A 141 -10.52 18.85 -0.87
C PRO A 141 -9.09 19.34 -1.11
N PHE A 142 -8.89 20.66 -1.19
CA PHE A 142 -7.57 21.24 -1.44
C PHE A 142 -6.64 20.99 -0.25
N THR A 143 -7.09 21.34 0.96
CA THR A 143 -6.35 21.12 2.19
C THR A 143 -6.11 19.63 2.45
N SER A 144 -7.09 18.77 2.17
CA SER A 144 -6.94 17.32 2.29
C SER A 144 -5.85 16.78 1.37
N SER A 145 -5.69 17.32 0.17
CA SER A 145 -4.63 16.90 -0.77
C SER A 145 -3.24 17.28 -0.25
N ASN A 146 -3.12 18.48 0.35
CA ASN A 146 -1.87 18.93 0.98
C ASN A 146 -1.53 18.09 2.23
N ILE A 147 -2.52 17.77 3.06
CA ILE A 147 -2.36 16.88 4.21
C ILE A 147 -1.95 15.48 3.75
N GLN A 148 -2.56 14.95 2.68
CA GLN A 148 -2.19 13.66 2.10
C GLN A 148 -0.72 13.63 1.69
N TYR A 149 -0.30 14.62 0.89
CA TYR A 149 1.09 14.75 0.44
C TYR A 149 2.08 14.82 1.61
N PHE A 150 1.74 15.62 2.63
CA PHE A 150 2.54 15.72 3.85
C PHE A 150 2.64 14.37 4.58
N LEU A 151 1.51 13.69 4.83
CA LEU A 151 1.48 12.46 5.62
C LEU A 151 2.25 11.33 4.93
N ASP A 152 2.16 11.21 3.60
CA ASP A 152 2.93 10.23 2.85
C ASP A 152 4.44 10.41 3.05
N ARG A 153 4.93 11.65 2.99
CA ARG A 153 6.35 11.97 3.20
C ARG A 153 6.77 11.82 4.66
N PHE A 154 5.95 12.30 5.58
CA PHE A 154 6.17 12.22 7.02
C PHE A 154 6.31 10.76 7.47
N TYR A 155 5.39 9.89 7.07
CA TYR A 155 5.43 8.48 7.43
C TYR A 155 6.52 7.70 6.69
N THR A 156 6.81 8.02 5.42
CA THR A 156 7.96 7.44 4.72
C THR A 156 9.27 7.74 5.44
N ASN A 157 9.46 9.00 5.89
CA ASN A 157 10.65 9.35 6.66
C ASN A 157 10.69 8.65 8.01
N ARG A 158 9.54 8.46 8.68
CA ARG A 158 9.45 7.67 9.93
C ARG A 158 9.86 6.21 9.70
N ILE A 159 9.37 5.57 8.64
CA ILE A 159 9.78 4.19 8.27
C ILE A 159 11.30 4.14 8.10
N SER A 160 11.85 5.10 7.34
CA SER A 160 13.28 5.18 7.09
C SER A 160 14.11 5.44 8.35
N PHE A 161 13.63 6.30 9.25
CA PHE A 161 14.23 6.58 10.54
C PHE A 161 14.26 5.34 11.44
N ARG A 162 13.14 4.61 11.52
CA ARG A 162 13.04 3.34 12.26
C ARG A 162 13.95 2.27 11.67
N MET A 163 14.05 2.19 10.33
CA MET A 163 14.97 1.27 9.64
C MET A 163 16.42 1.49 10.08
N LEU A 164 16.89 2.74 10.06
CA LEU A 164 18.27 3.07 10.47
C LEU A 164 18.57 2.72 11.92
N ILE A 165 17.68 3.11 12.85
CA ILE A 165 17.84 2.83 14.27
C ILE A 165 17.80 1.32 14.54
N ASN A 166 16.87 0.61 13.91
CA ASN A 166 16.75 -0.84 14.08
C ASN A 166 18.01 -1.57 13.59
N GLN A 167 18.57 -1.19 12.44
CA GLN A 167 19.81 -1.80 11.96
C GLN A 167 20.96 -1.61 12.96
N HIS A 168 21.14 -0.41 13.50
CA HIS A 168 22.22 -0.16 14.46
C HIS A 168 21.99 -0.90 15.78
N THR A 169 20.79 -0.80 16.33
CA THR A 169 20.47 -1.42 17.63
C THR A 169 20.51 -2.95 17.56
N LEU A 170 20.13 -3.57 16.45
CA LEU A 170 20.20 -5.03 16.29
C LEU A 170 21.61 -5.54 15.99
N LEU A 171 22.47 -4.74 15.34
CA LEU A 171 23.85 -5.15 15.05
C LEU A 171 24.80 -4.93 16.23
N PHE A 172 24.59 -3.88 17.03
CA PHE A 172 25.54 -3.45 18.06
C PHE A 172 24.94 -3.46 19.47
N GLY A 173 23.65 -3.78 19.64
CA GLY A 173 22.95 -3.71 20.92
C GLY A 173 23.27 -4.82 21.92
N GLY A 174 24.13 -5.78 21.58
CA GLY A 174 24.45 -6.94 22.43
C GLY A 174 23.37 -8.02 22.49
N ASP A 175 22.13 -7.70 22.12
CA ASP A 175 21.05 -8.68 21.94
C ASP A 175 21.18 -9.35 20.56
N THR A 176 21.90 -10.48 20.49
CA THR A 176 21.70 -11.40 19.37
C THR A 176 20.24 -11.82 19.39
N ASN A 177 19.42 -11.43 18.42
CA ASN A 177 18.02 -11.84 18.35
C ASN A 177 17.95 -13.38 18.31
N PRO A 178 17.64 -14.07 19.43
CA PRO A 178 17.80 -15.52 19.50
C PRO A 178 16.80 -16.23 18.58
N ALA A 179 15.67 -15.57 18.30
CA ALA A 179 14.64 -16.07 17.40
C ALA A 179 15.08 -16.07 15.93
N HIS A 180 16.00 -15.17 15.54
CA HIS A 180 16.42 -15.02 14.14
C HIS A 180 17.94 -14.80 14.00
N PRO A 181 18.76 -15.80 14.34
CA PRO A 181 20.23 -15.66 14.36
C PRO A 181 20.84 -15.47 12.96
N LYS A 182 20.10 -15.75 11.89
CA LYS A 182 20.56 -15.59 10.49
C LYS A 182 20.28 -14.21 9.90
N HIS A 183 19.57 -13.34 10.62
CA HIS A 183 19.26 -12.01 10.13
C HIS A 183 20.46 -11.07 10.27
N ILE A 184 20.56 -10.12 9.34
CA ILE A 184 21.55 -9.04 9.38
C ILE A 184 20.82 -7.76 9.81
N GLY A 185 20.82 -7.52 11.12
CA GLY A 185 19.92 -6.54 11.73
C GLY A 185 18.47 -7.01 11.59
N SER A 186 17.64 -6.21 10.91
CA SER A 186 16.24 -6.55 10.60
C SER A 186 16.02 -7.17 9.21
N ILE A 187 17.09 -7.37 8.43
CA ILE A 187 17.00 -7.93 7.08
C ILE A 187 17.23 -9.44 7.14
N ASP A 188 16.33 -10.20 6.54
CA ASP A 188 16.51 -11.63 6.30
C ASP A 188 17.05 -11.83 4.87
N PRO A 189 18.27 -12.38 4.70
CA PRO A 189 18.83 -12.67 3.38
C PRO A 189 18.11 -13.81 2.63
N THR A 190 17.29 -14.61 3.32
CA THR A 190 16.59 -15.78 2.80
C THR A 190 15.12 -15.79 3.21
N CYS A 191 14.49 -14.61 3.24
CA CYS A 191 13.09 -14.43 3.67
C CYS A 191 12.16 -15.33 2.84
N ASN A 192 11.56 -16.33 3.48
CA ASN A 192 10.54 -17.17 2.86
C ASN A 192 9.21 -16.41 2.85
N VAL A 193 8.75 -16.06 1.65
CA VAL A 193 7.58 -15.20 1.48
C VAL A 193 6.30 -15.90 1.96
N ALA A 194 6.16 -17.19 1.69
CA ALA A 194 4.98 -17.96 2.08
C ALA A 194 4.84 -18.08 3.61
N ASP A 195 5.94 -18.13 4.35
CA ASP A 195 5.93 -18.18 5.81
C ASP A 195 5.43 -16.84 6.39
N VAL A 196 5.93 -15.72 5.87
CA VAL A 196 5.47 -14.38 6.30
C VAL A 196 3.99 -14.15 5.94
N VAL A 197 3.52 -14.70 4.82
CA VAL A 197 2.09 -14.71 4.44
C VAL A 197 1.25 -15.43 5.48
N LYS A 198 1.65 -16.64 5.89
CA LYS A 198 0.93 -17.44 6.89
C LYS A 198 0.93 -16.74 8.24
N ASP A 199 2.08 -16.25 8.71
CA ASP A 199 2.17 -15.54 10.00
C ASP A 199 1.27 -14.30 10.06
N ALA A 200 1.26 -13.51 8.98
CA ALA A 200 0.42 -12.33 8.88
C ALA A 200 -1.07 -12.69 8.83
N TYR A 201 -1.42 -13.75 8.11
CA TYR A 201 -2.79 -14.26 8.04
C TYR A 201 -3.26 -14.79 9.39
N GLU A 202 -2.49 -15.64 10.08
CA GLU A 202 -2.87 -16.19 11.40
C GLU A 202 -3.07 -15.08 12.44
N THR A 203 -2.23 -14.05 12.41
CA THR A 203 -2.39 -12.89 13.29
C THR A 203 -3.66 -12.09 12.97
N ALA A 204 -3.99 -11.92 11.69
CA ALA A 204 -5.24 -11.28 11.28
C ALA A 204 -6.46 -12.14 11.61
N LYS A 205 -6.36 -13.47 11.44
CA LYS A 205 -7.38 -14.47 11.75
C LYS A 205 -7.74 -14.42 13.23
N MET A 206 -6.75 -14.44 14.12
CA MET A 206 -6.99 -14.31 15.56
C MET A 206 -7.78 -13.05 15.95
N LEU A 207 -7.44 -11.89 15.37
CA LEU A 207 -8.19 -10.64 15.62
C LEU A 207 -9.60 -10.67 15.02
N CYS A 208 -9.73 -11.30 13.86
CA CYS A 208 -11.00 -11.44 13.17
C CYS A 208 -11.95 -12.35 13.95
N GLU A 209 -11.49 -13.52 14.39
CA GLU A 209 -12.22 -14.46 15.24
C GLU A 209 -12.56 -13.84 16.61
N GLN A 210 -11.66 -13.05 17.19
CA GLN A 210 -11.96 -12.35 18.45
C GLN A 210 -13.13 -11.36 18.29
N TYR A 211 -13.32 -10.75 17.11
CA TYR A 211 -14.35 -9.74 16.87
C TYR A 211 -15.64 -10.31 16.27
N TYR A 212 -15.54 -11.24 15.32
CA TYR A 212 -16.65 -11.82 14.55
C TYR A 212 -16.96 -13.29 14.91
N MET A 213 -16.19 -13.91 15.81
CA MET A 213 -16.30 -15.33 16.19
C MET A 213 -15.98 -16.34 15.07
N VAL A 214 -15.63 -15.86 13.87
CA VAL A 214 -15.29 -16.67 12.70
C VAL A 214 -14.31 -15.91 11.82
N ALA A 215 -13.57 -16.62 10.96
CA ALA A 215 -12.73 -16.03 9.92
C ALA A 215 -12.70 -16.91 8.66
N PRO A 216 -12.58 -16.33 7.45
CA PRO A 216 -12.40 -17.11 6.23
C PRO A 216 -11.03 -17.78 6.18
N GLU A 217 -10.94 -19.01 5.67
CA GLU A 217 -9.69 -19.78 5.52
C GLU A 217 -8.71 -19.18 4.49
N LEU A 218 -7.44 -19.61 4.52
CA LEU A 218 -6.37 -19.19 3.60
C LEU A 218 -6.06 -20.25 2.55
N GLU A 219 -6.02 -19.85 1.28
CA GLU A 219 -5.43 -20.64 0.19
C GLU A 219 -4.14 -19.95 -0.29
N VAL A 220 -3.00 -20.65 -0.31
CA VAL A 220 -1.72 -20.11 -0.81
C VAL A 220 -1.22 -20.92 -2.00
N GLU A 221 -0.92 -20.23 -3.10
CA GLU A 221 -0.27 -20.79 -4.28
C GLU A 221 1.04 -20.05 -4.57
N GLU A 222 2.08 -20.78 -4.95
CA GLU A 222 3.37 -20.22 -5.35
C GLU A 222 3.72 -20.56 -6.80
N PHE A 223 4.20 -19.57 -7.55
CA PHE A 223 4.74 -19.77 -8.89
C PHE A 223 6.12 -19.12 -9.02
N ASN A 224 7.17 -19.94 -8.92
CA ASN A 224 8.55 -19.52 -9.04
C ASN A 224 9.06 -19.69 -10.48
N ALA A 225 8.99 -18.64 -11.29
CA ALA A 225 9.45 -18.69 -12.68
C ALA A 225 10.98 -18.77 -12.79
N LYS A 226 11.72 -18.32 -11.76
CA LYS A 226 13.20 -18.41 -11.71
C LYS A 226 13.68 -19.84 -11.44
N ALA A 227 12.98 -20.56 -10.57
CA ALA A 227 13.32 -21.93 -10.20
C ALA A 227 12.04 -22.71 -9.84
N PRO A 228 11.36 -23.32 -10.83
CA PRO A 228 10.14 -24.08 -10.60
C PRO A 228 10.32 -25.16 -9.53
N GLY A 229 9.33 -25.29 -8.63
CA GLY A 229 9.34 -26.26 -7.53
C GLY A 229 10.18 -25.88 -6.30
N LYS A 230 10.89 -24.75 -6.33
CA LYS A 230 11.57 -24.20 -5.13
C LYS A 230 10.72 -23.12 -4.45
N PRO A 231 10.72 -23.04 -3.10
CA PRO A 231 10.03 -21.99 -2.37
C PRO A 231 10.53 -20.60 -2.78
N ILE A 232 9.66 -19.60 -2.74
CA ILE A 232 10.01 -18.24 -3.12
C ILE A 232 10.72 -17.55 -1.95
N GLN A 233 11.99 -17.21 -2.16
CA GLN A 233 12.82 -16.48 -1.19
C GLN A 233 13.29 -15.14 -1.75
N VAL A 234 13.40 -14.13 -0.87
CA VAL A 234 13.85 -12.78 -1.21
C VAL A 234 14.73 -12.20 -0.10
N VAL A 235 15.64 -11.29 -0.43
CA VAL A 235 16.34 -10.46 0.56
C VAL A 235 15.42 -9.30 0.94
N TYR A 236 14.84 -9.32 2.14
CA TYR A 236 13.89 -8.29 2.54
C TYR A 236 13.83 -8.09 4.06
N VAL A 237 13.05 -7.10 4.50
CA VAL A 237 12.75 -6.88 5.93
C VAL A 237 11.43 -7.59 6.25
N PRO A 238 11.42 -8.75 6.94
CA PRO A 238 10.21 -9.55 7.13
C PRO A 238 9.09 -8.79 7.82
N SER A 239 9.41 -7.93 8.80
CA SER A 239 8.41 -7.14 9.52
C SER A 239 7.70 -6.09 8.64
N HIS A 240 8.36 -5.57 7.60
CA HIS A 240 7.72 -4.67 6.64
C HIS A 240 6.73 -5.43 5.77
N LEU A 241 7.14 -6.61 5.30
CA LEU A 241 6.27 -7.50 4.51
C LEU A 241 5.06 -7.97 5.33
N PHE A 242 5.31 -8.43 6.56
CA PHE A 242 4.28 -8.82 7.51
C PHE A 242 3.25 -7.69 7.71
N HIS A 243 3.70 -6.46 7.96
CA HIS A 243 2.78 -5.33 8.19
C HIS A 243 1.84 -5.10 7.00
N MET A 244 2.36 -5.14 5.77
CA MET A 244 1.54 -4.98 4.57
C MET A 244 0.51 -6.10 4.44
N LEU A 245 0.95 -7.35 4.60
CA LEU A 245 0.08 -8.52 4.46
C LEU A 245 -0.98 -8.56 5.55
N PHE A 246 -0.60 -8.27 6.80
CA PHE A 246 -1.50 -8.23 7.95
C PHE A 246 -2.62 -7.20 7.75
N GLU A 247 -2.31 -5.98 7.31
CA GLU A 247 -3.34 -4.96 7.05
C GLU A 247 -4.26 -5.35 5.89
N LEU A 248 -3.72 -5.98 4.84
CA LEU A 248 -4.53 -6.47 3.72
C LEU A 248 -5.43 -7.63 4.14
N PHE A 249 -4.93 -8.60 4.90
CA PHE A 249 -5.74 -9.72 5.40
C PHE A 249 -6.86 -9.26 6.30
N LYS A 250 -6.63 -8.32 7.23
CA LYS A 250 -7.70 -7.74 8.03
C LYS A 250 -8.81 -7.12 7.16
N ASN A 251 -8.43 -6.38 6.11
CA ASN A 251 -9.40 -5.76 5.21
C ASN A 251 -10.21 -6.81 4.41
N SER A 252 -9.53 -7.81 3.86
CA SER A 252 -10.16 -8.90 3.10
C SER A 252 -11.08 -9.76 3.98
N MET A 253 -10.65 -10.11 5.18
CA MET A 253 -11.46 -10.85 6.16
C MET A 253 -12.70 -10.06 6.56
N ARG A 254 -12.54 -8.79 6.93
CA ARG A 254 -13.65 -7.91 7.30
C ARG A 254 -14.67 -7.80 6.17
N ALA A 255 -14.23 -7.52 4.94
CA ALA A 255 -15.12 -7.38 3.80
C ALA A 255 -15.87 -8.69 3.49
N THR A 256 -15.20 -9.82 3.63
CA THR A 256 -15.81 -11.15 3.41
C THR A 256 -16.84 -11.46 4.49
N ILE A 257 -16.53 -11.25 5.77
CA ILE A 257 -17.49 -11.53 6.85
C ILE A 257 -18.70 -10.60 6.77
N GLU A 258 -18.49 -9.29 6.67
CA GLU A 258 -19.59 -8.31 6.61
C GLU A 258 -20.54 -8.56 5.42
N LEU A 259 -20.05 -9.13 4.31
CA LEU A 259 -20.92 -9.46 3.16
C LEU A 259 -21.71 -10.76 3.35
N TYR A 260 -21.13 -11.76 4.02
CA TYR A 260 -21.69 -13.11 4.15
C TYR A 260 -22.39 -13.35 5.50
N GLU A 261 -22.35 -12.40 6.44
CA GLU A 261 -22.99 -12.51 7.77
C GLU A 261 -24.46 -12.93 7.70
N ASP A 262 -25.23 -12.37 6.76
CA ASP A 262 -26.65 -12.71 6.55
C ASP A 262 -26.88 -13.81 5.49
N ARG A 263 -25.81 -14.35 4.90
CA ARG A 263 -25.90 -15.35 3.82
C ARG A 263 -25.84 -16.77 4.39
N LYS A 264 -26.57 -17.70 3.79
CA LYS A 264 -26.52 -19.14 4.14
C LYS A 264 -25.29 -19.87 3.58
N GLU A 265 -24.49 -19.18 2.78
CA GLU A 265 -23.32 -19.71 2.08
C GLU A 265 -22.12 -19.75 3.04
N ALA A 266 -21.22 -20.73 2.87
CA ALA A 266 -19.98 -20.75 3.63
C ALA A 266 -19.07 -19.57 3.24
N TYR A 267 -18.27 -19.09 4.19
CA TYR A 267 -17.31 -18.01 3.92
C TYR A 267 -16.27 -18.46 2.88
N PRO A 268 -16.13 -17.74 1.75
CA PRO A 268 -15.12 -18.07 0.75
C PRO A 268 -13.71 -17.80 1.30
N ALA A 269 -12.77 -18.69 0.98
CA ALA A 269 -11.38 -18.52 1.39
C ALA A 269 -10.74 -17.26 0.78
N VAL A 270 -9.84 -16.63 1.53
CA VAL A 270 -8.95 -15.58 1.01
C VAL A 270 -7.80 -16.25 0.28
N LYS A 271 -7.64 -15.95 -1.01
CA LYS A 271 -6.63 -16.58 -1.87
C LYS A 271 -5.40 -15.70 -2.00
N THR A 272 -4.22 -16.30 -1.83
CA THR A 272 -2.94 -15.62 -1.99
C THR A 272 -2.10 -16.32 -3.06
N LEU A 273 -1.73 -15.57 -4.10
CA LEU A 273 -0.81 -16.02 -5.14
C LEU A 273 0.52 -15.28 -4.99
N VAL A 274 1.61 -16.02 -4.72
CA VAL A 274 2.97 -15.50 -4.67
C VAL A 274 3.70 -15.90 -5.95
N THR A 275 4.25 -14.92 -6.68
CA THR A 275 4.98 -15.18 -7.92
C THR A 275 6.34 -14.50 -7.91
N LEU A 276 7.35 -15.18 -8.45
CA LEU A 276 8.70 -14.64 -8.59
C LEU A 276 9.14 -14.68 -10.06
N GLY A 277 9.28 -13.49 -10.66
CA GLY A 277 9.78 -13.28 -12.00
C GLY A 277 11.26 -12.88 -12.04
N LYS A 278 11.69 -12.34 -13.19
CA LYS A 278 13.06 -11.82 -13.37
C LYS A 278 13.32 -10.60 -12.48
N GLU A 279 12.38 -9.65 -12.49
CA GLU A 279 12.47 -8.36 -11.80
C GLU A 279 11.54 -8.31 -10.58
N ASP A 280 10.33 -8.87 -10.70
CA ASP A 280 9.30 -8.70 -9.70
C ASP A 280 9.12 -9.91 -8.78
N LEU A 281 8.92 -9.62 -7.50
CA LEU A 281 8.18 -10.46 -6.56
C LEU A 281 6.77 -9.87 -6.45
N SER A 282 5.75 -10.62 -6.85
CA SER A 282 4.36 -10.17 -6.76
C SER A 282 3.57 -11.06 -5.81
N ILE A 283 2.86 -10.44 -4.87
CA ILE A 283 1.93 -11.12 -3.95
C ILE A 283 0.54 -10.57 -4.20
N LYS A 284 -0.37 -11.42 -4.66
CA LYS A 284 -1.77 -11.07 -4.94
C LYS A 284 -2.66 -11.70 -3.89
N ILE A 285 -3.31 -10.88 -3.08
CA ILE A 285 -4.38 -11.31 -2.16
C ILE A 285 -5.72 -11.05 -2.87
N SER A 286 -6.61 -12.03 -2.85
CA SER A 286 -7.92 -11.99 -3.49
C SER A 286 -8.99 -12.45 -2.52
N ASP A 287 -10.04 -11.66 -2.38
CA ASP A 287 -11.21 -11.97 -1.57
C ASP A 287 -12.49 -11.83 -2.40
N LEU A 288 -13.58 -12.38 -1.86
CA LEU A 288 -14.92 -12.24 -2.43
C LEU A 288 -15.80 -11.36 -1.54
N GLY A 289 -15.23 -10.33 -0.91
CA GLY A 289 -15.91 -9.40 0.01
C GLY A 289 -16.76 -8.32 -0.66
N GLY A 290 -17.26 -8.56 -1.88
CA GLY A 290 -18.22 -7.68 -2.57
C GLY A 290 -17.63 -6.48 -3.31
N GLY A 291 -16.36 -6.17 -3.05
CA GLY A 291 -15.61 -5.18 -3.80
C GLY A 291 -15.94 -3.72 -3.46
N VAL A 292 -15.32 -2.81 -4.22
CA VAL A 292 -15.40 -1.35 -4.02
C VAL A 292 -15.60 -0.69 -5.38
N PRO A 293 -16.60 0.19 -5.54
CA PRO A 293 -16.80 0.93 -6.80
C PRO A 293 -15.55 1.71 -7.21
N LEU A 294 -15.20 1.68 -8.51
CA LEU A 294 -13.98 2.30 -9.05
C LEU A 294 -13.77 3.75 -8.57
N ARG A 295 -14.85 4.54 -8.50
CA ARG A 295 -14.84 5.95 -8.01
C ARG A 295 -14.35 6.13 -6.56
N LYS A 296 -14.32 5.07 -5.75
CA LYS A 296 -13.90 5.07 -4.35
C LYS A 296 -12.48 4.50 -4.15
N ILE A 297 -11.91 3.82 -5.14
CA ILE A 297 -10.62 3.10 -5.01
C ILE A 297 -9.51 4.05 -4.56
N ASP A 298 -9.34 5.19 -5.26
CA ASP A 298 -8.31 6.16 -4.90
C ASP A 298 -8.51 6.73 -3.49
N ARG A 299 -9.76 6.85 -3.04
CA ARG A 299 -10.09 7.37 -1.71
C ARG A 299 -9.71 6.41 -0.59
N LEU A 300 -9.56 5.10 -0.85
CA LEU A 300 -9.11 4.12 0.15
C LEU A 300 -7.69 4.40 0.64
N PHE A 301 -6.88 5.12 -0.14
CA PHE A 301 -5.54 5.55 0.23
C PHE A 301 -5.52 6.93 0.93
N ASN A 302 -6.68 7.57 1.14
CA ASN A 302 -6.72 8.87 1.80
C ASN A 302 -6.76 8.72 3.32
N TYR A 303 -5.82 9.34 4.04
CA TYR A 303 -5.78 9.27 5.52
C TYR A 303 -7.01 9.85 6.22
N MET A 304 -7.76 10.74 5.55
CA MET A 304 -8.98 11.34 6.06
C MET A 304 -10.25 10.54 5.69
N TYR A 305 -10.11 9.40 5.02
CA TYR A 305 -11.19 8.52 4.58
C TYR A 305 -11.16 7.17 5.33
N SER A 306 -12.29 6.76 5.91
CA SER A 306 -12.46 5.46 6.55
C SER A 306 -13.94 5.07 6.48
N THR A 307 -14.21 3.77 6.33
CA THR A 307 -15.57 3.19 6.33
C THR A 307 -15.91 2.53 7.66
N ALA A 308 -14.95 2.38 8.58
CA ALA A 308 -15.20 1.80 9.91
C ALA A 308 -15.64 2.86 10.91
N PRO A 309 -16.45 2.48 11.91
CA PRO A 309 -16.67 3.30 13.10
C PRO A 309 -15.34 3.56 13.81
N ARG A 310 -15.28 4.67 14.54
CA ARG A 310 -14.05 5.10 15.20
C ARG A 310 -13.70 4.15 16.34
N PRO A 311 -12.45 3.67 16.44
CA PRO A 311 -12.02 2.86 17.55
C PRO A 311 -11.86 3.74 18.80
N SER A 312 -12.18 3.20 19.97
CA SER A 312 -11.88 3.85 21.25
C SER A 312 -10.37 3.88 21.46
N LEU A 313 -9.84 5.01 21.93
CA LEU A 313 -8.41 5.22 22.23
C LEU A 313 -8.02 4.74 23.64
N GLU A 314 -8.85 3.93 24.30
CA GLU A 314 -8.51 3.42 25.62
C GLU A 314 -7.23 2.55 25.57
N PRO A 315 -6.22 2.83 26.41
CA PRO A 315 -4.89 2.22 26.34
C PRO A 315 -4.84 0.72 26.69
N SER A 316 -5.98 0.06 26.91
CA SER A 316 -6.08 -1.32 27.42
C SER A 316 -6.58 -2.36 26.42
N ARG A 317 -6.89 -2.00 25.16
CA ARG A 317 -7.37 -2.96 24.15
C ARG A 317 -6.41 -3.15 22.97
N ALA A 318 -6.39 -4.38 22.48
CA ALA A 318 -5.66 -4.83 21.29
C ALA A 318 -5.94 -3.94 20.07
N ALA A 319 -5.01 -3.97 19.08
CA ALA A 319 -5.16 -3.22 17.83
C ALA A 319 -6.53 -3.51 17.19
N PRO A 320 -7.35 -2.48 16.90
CA PRO A 320 -8.68 -2.70 16.34
C PRO A 320 -8.56 -3.25 14.92
N LEU A 321 -9.50 -4.12 14.53
CA LEU A 321 -9.52 -4.73 13.19
C LEU A 321 -9.54 -3.66 12.08
N ALA A 322 -10.34 -2.61 12.29
CA ALA A 322 -10.40 -1.42 11.44
C ALA A 322 -10.66 -0.16 12.29
N GLY A 323 -10.57 1.03 11.68
CA GLY A 323 -11.03 2.25 12.36
C GLY A 323 -10.32 3.54 11.98
N PHE A 324 -8.98 3.56 12.03
CA PHE A 324 -8.22 4.80 11.79
C PHE A 324 -8.16 5.21 10.30
N GLY A 325 -8.25 4.26 9.36
CA GLY A 325 -8.10 4.52 7.93
C GLY A 325 -6.64 4.64 7.45
N TYR A 326 -5.67 4.21 8.26
CA TYR A 326 -4.24 4.35 7.97
C TYR A 326 -3.59 3.07 7.42
N GLY A 327 -4.23 1.91 7.55
CA GLY A 327 -3.65 0.62 7.17
C GLY A 327 -3.20 0.55 5.70
N LEU A 328 -4.12 0.84 4.77
CA LEU A 328 -3.84 0.82 3.33
C LEU A 328 -2.77 1.85 2.88
N PRO A 329 -2.88 3.16 3.21
CA PRO A 329 -1.86 4.11 2.79
C PRO A 329 -0.49 3.80 3.39
N ILE A 330 -0.39 3.44 4.68
CA ILE A 330 0.89 3.08 5.30
C ILE A 330 1.49 1.81 4.68
N SER A 331 0.67 0.79 4.40
CA SER A 331 1.12 -0.42 3.71
C SER A 331 1.72 -0.09 2.33
N ARG A 332 1.10 0.84 1.60
CA ARG A 332 1.64 1.32 0.31
C ARG A 332 2.98 2.04 0.48
N LEU A 333 3.17 2.81 1.56
CA LEU A 333 4.47 3.44 1.84
C LEU A 333 5.55 2.40 2.13
N TYR A 334 5.24 1.32 2.87
CA TYR A 334 6.18 0.22 3.08
C TYR A 334 6.58 -0.45 1.76
N ALA A 335 5.64 -0.66 0.84
CA ALA A 335 5.95 -1.20 -0.49
C ALA A 335 6.87 -0.27 -1.28
N ARG A 336 6.55 1.02 -1.32
CA ARG A 336 7.30 2.04 -2.08
C ARG A 336 8.67 2.37 -1.47
N TYR A 337 8.85 2.15 -0.18
CA TYR A 337 10.09 2.48 0.52
C TYR A 337 11.32 1.81 -0.12
N PHE A 338 11.17 0.55 -0.56
CA PHE A 338 12.19 -0.17 -1.33
C PHE A 338 11.78 -0.37 -2.80
N GLN A 339 11.22 0.66 -3.41
CA GLN A 339 10.94 0.77 -4.86
C GLN A 339 9.87 -0.22 -5.39
N GLY A 340 9.06 -0.83 -4.52
CA GLY A 340 7.85 -1.55 -4.93
C GLY A 340 6.63 -0.63 -5.04
N ASP A 341 5.44 -1.22 -5.13
CA ASP A 341 4.16 -0.51 -4.98
C ASP A 341 3.07 -1.46 -4.46
N LEU A 342 1.99 -0.88 -3.93
CA LEU A 342 0.77 -1.61 -3.57
C LEU A 342 -0.36 -1.04 -4.41
N LYS A 343 -1.04 -1.90 -5.17
CA LYS A 343 -2.17 -1.55 -6.03
C LYS A 343 -3.39 -2.34 -5.62
N LEU A 344 -4.55 -1.69 -5.68
CA LEU A 344 -5.84 -2.30 -5.38
C LEU A 344 -6.69 -2.25 -6.64
N TYR A 345 -7.19 -3.41 -7.05
CA TYR A 345 -8.13 -3.56 -8.15
C TYR A 345 -9.37 -4.23 -7.58
N SER A 346 -10.53 -3.65 -7.83
CA SER A 346 -11.79 -4.23 -7.41
C SER A 346 -12.70 -4.35 -8.62
N MET A 347 -13.38 -5.48 -8.72
CA MET A 347 -14.39 -5.70 -9.74
C MET A 347 -15.75 -5.65 -9.07
N GLU A 348 -16.60 -4.74 -9.56
CA GLU A 348 -17.98 -4.65 -9.12
C GLU A 348 -18.74 -5.84 -9.70
N GLY A 349 -19.33 -6.67 -8.84
CA GLY A 349 -20.25 -7.71 -9.30
C GLY A 349 -21.55 -7.10 -9.82
N ILE A 350 -22.17 -7.73 -10.81
CA ILE A 350 -23.58 -7.49 -11.14
C ILE A 350 -24.37 -8.61 -10.47
N GLU A 351 -25.32 -8.26 -9.60
CA GLU A 351 -26.28 -9.19 -8.98
C GLU A 351 -27.70 -8.68 -9.22
N PHE A 352 -28.60 -9.55 -9.69
CA PHE A 352 -30.02 -9.26 -9.77
C PHE A 352 -30.71 -9.79 -8.50
N ILE A 353 -31.62 -8.98 -7.93
CA ILE A 353 -32.34 -9.33 -6.70
C ILE A 353 -33.14 -10.63 -6.95
N ASN A 354 -32.98 -11.61 -6.05
CA ASN A 354 -33.63 -12.94 -6.09
C ASN A 354 -33.24 -13.87 -7.25
N GLU A 355 -32.12 -13.61 -7.93
CA GLU A 355 -31.65 -14.53 -8.96
C GLU A 355 -31.12 -15.84 -8.35
N ILE A 356 -31.69 -16.96 -8.79
CA ILE A 356 -31.21 -18.30 -8.45
C ILE A 356 -29.92 -18.52 -9.24
N ARG A 357 -28.78 -18.65 -8.54
CA ARG A 357 -27.45 -18.84 -9.13
C ARG A 357 -27.34 -20.20 -9.83
N SER A 358 -27.83 -20.30 -11.07
CA SER A 358 -27.54 -21.41 -11.98
C SER A 358 -26.38 -21.01 -12.89
N VAL A 359 -25.36 -21.85 -12.98
CA VAL A 359 -24.24 -21.63 -13.89
C VAL A 359 -24.76 -21.74 -15.33
N GLY A 360 -24.75 -20.64 -16.07
CA GLY A 360 -25.03 -20.60 -17.51
C GLY A 360 -26.45 -20.20 -17.93
N TYR A 361 -27.43 -20.16 -17.02
CA TYR A 361 -28.81 -19.77 -17.34
C TYR A 361 -29.38 -18.90 -16.21
N GLY A 362 -29.53 -17.59 -16.46
CA GLY A 362 -30.03 -16.63 -15.47
C GLY A 362 -30.18 -15.22 -16.03
N VAL A 363 -30.80 -14.34 -15.25
CA VAL A 363 -31.07 -12.94 -15.58
C VAL A 363 -29.78 -12.18 -15.89
N LYS A 364 -28.65 -12.53 -15.25
CA LYS A 364 -27.32 -11.99 -15.61
C LYS A 364 -26.92 -12.33 -17.04
N SER A 365 -27.07 -13.59 -17.43
CA SER A 365 -26.71 -14.03 -18.77
C SER A 365 -27.56 -13.33 -19.82
N GLU A 366 -28.87 -13.22 -19.56
CA GLU A 366 -29.82 -12.47 -20.41
C GLU A 366 -29.49 -10.98 -20.47
N PHE A 367 -29.18 -10.34 -19.34
CA PHE A 367 -28.81 -8.93 -19.30
C PHE A 367 -27.61 -8.61 -20.21
N PHE A 368 -26.54 -9.38 -20.07
CA PHE A 368 -25.36 -9.21 -20.91
C PHE A 368 -25.68 -9.53 -22.37
N TYR A 369 -26.41 -10.62 -22.64
CA TYR A 369 -26.83 -10.98 -24.00
C TYR A 369 -27.58 -9.81 -24.66
N PHE A 370 -28.64 -9.30 -24.04
CA PHE A 370 -29.46 -8.22 -24.61
C PHE A 370 -28.69 -6.90 -24.73
N ILE A 371 -27.83 -6.55 -23.77
CA ILE A 371 -27.04 -5.33 -23.90
C ILE A 371 -26.03 -5.44 -25.04
N PHE A 372 -25.30 -6.55 -25.17
CA PHE A 372 -24.35 -6.71 -26.27
C PHE A 372 -25.06 -6.80 -27.62
N GLU A 373 -26.17 -7.53 -27.71
CA GLU A 373 -27.01 -7.58 -28.91
C GLU A 373 -27.48 -6.18 -29.33
N GLU A 374 -27.93 -5.35 -28.39
CA GLU A 374 -28.38 -3.98 -28.70
C GLU A 374 -27.22 -3.05 -29.08
N MET A 375 -26.10 -3.09 -28.35
CA MET A 375 -24.97 -2.17 -28.57
C MET A 375 -24.18 -2.50 -29.84
N THR A 376 -24.23 -3.74 -30.31
CA THR A 376 -23.52 -4.19 -31.53
C THR A 376 -24.35 -3.97 -32.80
N LYS A 377 -25.62 -3.56 -32.71
CA LYS A 377 -26.43 -3.16 -33.88
C LYS A 377 -25.88 -1.89 -34.52
N THR A 378 -25.84 -1.89 -35.85
CA THR A 378 -25.45 -0.72 -36.67
C THR A 378 -26.30 0.52 -36.33
N GLU A 379 -27.59 0.33 -36.06
CA GLU A 379 -28.54 1.40 -35.71
C GLU A 379 -28.21 2.10 -34.38
N TYR A 380 -27.67 1.35 -33.42
CA TYR A 380 -27.21 1.91 -32.15
C TYR A 380 -26.08 2.92 -32.40
N GLY A 381 -25.20 2.63 -33.37
CA GLY A 381 -24.19 3.53 -33.91
C GLY A 381 -22.90 3.60 -33.10
N MET A 382 -22.65 2.62 -32.22
CA MET A 382 -21.36 2.47 -31.52
C MET A 382 -20.31 1.79 -32.41
N PHE A 383 -20.74 0.82 -33.21
CA PHE A 383 -19.90 0.12 -34.17
C PHE A 383 -20.53 0.14 -35.57
N MET A 384 -19.72 -0.16 -36.57
CA MET A 384 -20.15 -0.32 -37.96
C MET A 384 -19.64 -1.64 -38.52
N TYR A 385 -20.29 -2.13 -39.56
CA TYR A 385 -19.85 -3.29 -40.32
C TYR A 385 -19.48 -2.79 -41.73
N PRO A 386 -18.18 -2.70 -42.07
CA PRO A 386 -17.74 -2.16 -43.36
C PRO A 386 -18.36 -2.84 -44.58
N GLU A 387 -18.57 -4.16 -44.51
CA GLU A 387 -19.19 -4.96 -45.56
C GLU A 387 -20.26 -5.89 -44.94
N GLU A 388 -21.21 -6.36 -45.75
CA GLU A 388 -22.24 -7.30 -45.28
C GLU A 388 -21.58 -8.63 -44.86
N GLY A 389 -21.79 -9.05 -43.62
CA GLY A 389 -21.15 -10.23 -43.04
C GLY A 389 -19.69 -10.04 -42.59
N SER A 390 -19.16 -8.81 -42.60
CA SER A 390 -17.83 -8.53 -42.04
C SER A 390 -17.82 -8.55 -40.51
N TYR A 391 -16.62 -8.53 -39.92
CA TYR A 391 -16.48 -8.22 -38.49
C TYR A 391 -16.84 -6.75 -38.22
N MET A 392 -17.26 -6.44 -36.99
CA MET A 392 -17.55 -5.08 -36.58
C MET A 392 -16.27 -4.25 -36.38
N TRP A 393 -16.40 -2.95 -36.57
CA TRP A 393 -15.31 -1.99 -36.42
C TRP A 393 -15.76 -0.64 -35.88
N PHE A 394 -14.78 0.18 -35.49
CA PHE A 394 -15.05 1.54 -35.02
C PHE A 394 -15.39 2.46 -36.20
N PRO A 395 -16.46 3.27 -36.10
CA PRO A 395 -16.81 4.22 -37.14
C PRO A 395 -15.75 5.31 -37.29
N ILE A 396 -15.51 5.74 -38.54
CA ILE A 396 -14.58 6.84 -38.87
C ILE A 396 -15.03 8.14 -38.20
N SER A 397 -16.34 8.35 -38.08
CA SER A 397 -16.94 9.47 -37.35
C SER A 397 -17.80 8.92 -36.19
N PRO A 398 -17.23 8.82 -34.97
CA PRO A 398 -17.93 8.29 -33.81
C PRO A 398 -19.13 9.14 -33.38
N LYS A 399 -20.31 8.52 -33.30
CA LYS A 399 -21.53 9.15 -32.73
C LYS A 399 -21.39 9.43 -31.22
N PHE A 400 -20.64 8.60 -30.52
CA PHE A 400 -20.46 8.69 -29.06
C PHE A 400 -19.09 9.23 -28.65
N VAL A 401 -19.04 9.90 -27.49
CA VAL A 401 -17.78 10.34 -26.87
C VAL A 401 -16.97 9.15 -26.35
N LYS A 402 -15.64 9.29 -26.26
CA LYS A 402 -14.69 8.25 -25.78
C LYS A 402 -15.12 7.54 -24.49
N LYS A 403 -15.75 8.27 -23.56
CA LYS A 403 -16.27 7.71 -22.30
C LYS A 403 -17.26 6.56 -22.51
N ARG A 404 -18.09 6.57 -23.55
CA ARG A 404 -19.04 5.47 -23.83
C ARG A 404 -18.32 4.19 -24.26
N TYR A 405 -17.28 4.31 -25.08
CA TYR A 405 -16.44 3.17 -25.46
C TYR A 405 -15.66 2.59 -24.28
N PHE A 406 -15.20 3.44 -23.37
CA PHE A 406 -14.62 2.98 -22.10
C PHE A 406 -15.61 2.15 -21.27
N LEU A 407 -16.87 2.59 -21.17
CA LEU A 407 -17.92 1.84 -20.47
C LEU A 407 -18.25 0.51 -21.17
N PHE A 408 -18.25 0.46 -22.51
CA PHE A 408 -18.39 -0.79 -23.26
C PHE A 408 -17.25 -1.76 -22.94
N GLY A 409 -16.01 -1.27 -22.87
CA GLY A 409 -14.85 -2.08 -22.43
C GLY A 409 -15.01 -2.61 -21.00
N MET A 410 -15.52 -1.79 -20.06
CA MET A 410 -15.84 -2.28 -18.71
C MET A 410 -16.92 -3.37 -18.74
N LEU A 411 -17.96 -3.21 -19.57
CA LEU A 411 -19.00 -4.23 -19.72
C LEU A 411 -18.45 -5.55 -20.25
N CYS A 412 -17.52 -5.52 -21.21
CA CYS A 412 -16.81 -6.71 -21.69
C CYS A 412 -16.05 -7.41 -20.54
N GLY A 413 -15.34 -6.63 -19.72
CA GLY A 413 -14.65 -7.15 -18.54
C GLY A 413 -15.59 -7.76 -17.50
N LEU A 414 -16.75 -7.13 -17.27
CA LEU A 414 -17.80 -7.64 -16.38
C LEU A 414 -18.40 -8.95 -16.91
N SER A 415 -18.72 -9.03 -18.19
CA SER A 415 -19.25 -10.25 -18.81
C SER A 415 -18.27 -11.42 -18.65
N LEU A 416 -16.99 -11.18 -18.95
CA LEU A 416 -15.93 -12.18 -18.81
C LEU A 416 -15.76 -12.63 -17.35
N TYR A 417 -15.81 -11.69 -16.40
CA TYR A 417 -15.73 -12.00 -14.97
C TYR A 417 -16.87 -12.92 -14.51
N HIS A 418 -18.09 -12.69 -15.00
CA HIS A 418 -19.25 -13.54 -14.70
C HIS A 418 -19.31 -14.82 -15.55
N LEU A 419 -18.21 -15.19 -16.23
CA LEU A 419 -18.13 -16.34 -17.14
C LEU A 419 -19.19 -16.33 -18.24
N ASN A 420 -19.66 -15.15 -18.63
CA ASN A 420 -20.61 -15.00 -19.71
C ASN A 420 -19.90 -14.63 -21.02
N VAL A 421 -20.07 -15.50 -22.02
CA VAL A 421 -19.50 -15.33 -23.35
C VAL A 421 -20.39 -14.36 -24.13
N ALA A 422 -19.85 -13.18 -24.42
CA ALA A 422 -20.51 -12.20 -25.27
C ALA A 422 -20.05 -12.37 -26.72
N ASP A 423 -21.01 -12.40 -27.66
CA ASP A 423 -20.69 -12.36 -29.07
C ASP A 423 -20.32 -10.94 -29.49
N ILE A 424 -19.02 -10.71 -29.67
CA ILE A 424 -18.42 -9.40 -29.95
C ILE A 424 -17.52 -9.60 -31.17
N PRO A 425 -18.06 -9.52 -32.39
CA PRO A 425 -17.36 -9.94 -33.61
C PRO A 425 -16.35 -8.88 -34.05
N PHE A 426 -15.31 -8.61 -33.27
CA PHE A 426 -14.15 -7.83 -33.72
C PHE A 426 -13.15 -8.70 -34.48
N PRO A 427 -12.42 -8.14 -35.45
CA PRO A 427 -11.38 -8.87 -36.18
C PRO A 427 -10.13 -9.08 -35.30
N LEU A 428 -9.30 -10.05 -35.67
CA LEU A 428 -8.00 -10.35 -35.06
C LEU A 428 -7.09 -9.12 -34.97
N ALA A 429 -7.21 -8.20 -35.93
CA ALA A 429 -6.49 -6.93 -35.94
C ALA A 429 -6.69 -6.12 -34.65
N LEU A 430 -7.89 -6.16 -34.03
CA LEU A 430 -8.14 -5.45 -32.77
C LEU A 430 -7.36 -6.09 -31.63
N PHE A 431 -7.44 -7.42 -31.50
CA PHE A 431 -6.79 -8.15 -30.41
C PHE A 431 -5.27 -8.04 -30.49
N LYS A 432 -4.71 -8.06 -31.70
CA LYS A 432 -3.28 -7.76 -31.93
C LYS A 432 -2.91 -6.38 -31.39
N LYS A 433 -3.71 -5.34 -31.68
CA LYS A 433 -3.49 -3.98 -31.14
C LYS A 433 -3.58 -3.94 -29.62
N LEU A 434 -4.49 -4.68 -28.99
CA LEU A 434 -4.62 -4.75 -27.53
C LEU A 434 -3.43 -5.45 -26.85
N LEU A 435 -2.73 -6.33 -27.58
CA LEU A 435 -1.55 -7.06 -27.13
C LEU A 435 -0.23 -6.41 -27.59
N ASP A 436 -0.27 -5.15 -28.05
CA ASP A 436 0.88 -4.42 -28.61
C ASP A 436 1.59 -5.15 -29.78
N GLN A 437 0.85 -5.98 -30.52
CA GLN A 437 1.32 -6.66 -31.73
C GLN A 437 0.94 -5.85 -32.98
N LYS A 438 1.85 -5.81 -33.96
CA LYS A 438 1.62 -5.10 -35.23
C LYS A 438 0.64 -5.89 -36.12
N PRO A 439 -0.53 -5.32 -36.51
CA PRO A 439 -1.41 -5.96 -37.48
C PRO A 439 -0.77 -6.05 -38.87
N SER A 440 -1.20 -7.03 -39.64
CA SER A 440 -0.77 -7.31 -41.02
C SER A 440 -1.89 -7.00 -42.01
N LEU A 441 -1.57 -6.97 -43.31
CA LEU A 441 -2.57 -6.84 -44.38
C LEU A 441 -3.53 -8.04 -44.42
N GLU A 442 -3.08 -9.22 -43.99
CA GLU A 442 -3.93 -10.41 -43.88
C GLU A 442 -5.07 -10.19 -42.89
N ASP A 443 -4.80 -9.50 -41.77
CA ASP A 443 -5.80 -9.19 -40.74
C ASP A 443 -6.87 -8.20 -41.25
N LEU A 444 -6.61 -7.49 -42.36
CA LEU A 444 -7.58 -6.59 -42.98
C LEU A 444 -8.65 -7.34 -43.77
N LYS A 445 -8.38 -8.58 -44.21
CA LYS A 445 -9.33 -9.39 -44.98
C LYS A 445 -10.60 -9.73 -44.19
N GLU A 446 -10.51 -9.77 -42.87
CA GLU A 446 -11.67 -9.97 -41.97
C GLU A 446 -12.62 -8.75 -41.97
N LEU A 447 -12.11 -7.55 -42.30
CA LEU A 447 -12.90 -6.32 -42.39
C LEU A 447 -13.31 -5.99 -43.83
N SER A 448 -12.41 -6.24 -44.79
CA SER A 448 -12.63 -6.05 -46.22
C SER A 448 -11.72 -6.97 -47.02
N PRO A 449 -12.25 -8.09 -47.56
CA PRO A 449 -11.49 -9.02 -48.40
C PRO A 449 -10.89 -8.37 -49.65
N LEU A 450 -11.48 -7.27 -50.15
CA LEU A 450 -10.99 -6.52 -51.31
C LEU A 450 -9.78 -5.64 -50.97
N LEU A 451 -9.79 -4.98 -49.81
CA LEU A 451 -8.70 -4.09 -49.39
C LEU A 451 -7.50 -4.84 -48.79
N GLY A 452 -7.70 -6.06 -48.29
CA GLY A 452 -6.63 -6.90 -47.73
C GLY A 452 -5.84 -7.72 -48.76
N LYS A 453 -6.10 -7.55 -50.07
CA LYS A 453 -5.38 -8.25 -51.17
C LYS A 453 -4.09 -7.56 -51.58
#